data_AF-A0A090QXD9-F1
#
_entry.id   AF-A0A090QXD9-F1
#
_cell.length_a   1.000
_cell.length_b   1.000
_cell.length_c   1.000
_cell.angle_alpha   90.00
_cell.angle_beta   90.00
_cell.angle_gamma   90.00
#
_symmetry.space_group_name_H-M   'P 1'
#
loop_
_entity.id
_entity.type
_entity.pdbx_description
1 polymer ?
#
loop_
_entity_poly.entity_id
_entity_poly.type
_entity_poly.pdbx_seq_one_letter_code
_entity_poly.pdbx_strand_id
1 'polypeptide(L)'
;MISQAATLASRVPFVHFFDGFRTSHEINKIALIDDATLRTMINQDDVDAFHQRALTPDAPTIRGTAQNPDTFFQAREAANRYYQACPHIVAEKWPSLQH
;
A
#
# COMPACT_ATOMS: atom_id res chain seq x y z
N MET A 1 7.25 -1.39 7.97
CA MET A 1 7.68 -0.78 6.70
C MET A 1 7.20 -1.52 5.47
N ILE A 2 7.18 -2.85 5.46
CA ILE A 2 6.77 -3.62 4.27
C ILE A 2 5.35 -3.26 3.83
N SER A 3 4.37 -3.23 4.75
CA SER A 3 3.00 -2.85 4.44
C SER A 3 2.88 -1.41 3.93
N GLN A 4 3.62 -0.47 4.52
CA GLN A 4 3.65 0.94 4.09
C GLN A 4 4.25 1.11 2.69
N ALA A 5 5.36 0.44 2.38
CA ALA A 5 5.97 0.48 1.06
C ALA A 5 5.11 -0.22 0.00
N ALA A 6 4.58 -1.40 0.33
CA ALA A 6 3.76 -2.19 -0.57
C ALA A 6 2.42 -1.50 -0.88
N THR A 7 1.80 -0.81 0.07
CA THR A 7 0.52 -0.12 -0.18
C THR A 7 0.68 1.04 -1.16
N LEU A 8 1.79 1.77 -1.10
CA LEU A 8 2.09 2.86 -2.04
C LEU A 8 2.31 2.34 -3.47
N ALA A 9 3.14 1.30 -3.61
CA ALA A 9 3.46 0.71 -4.92
C ALA A 9 2.26 -0.03 -5.55
N SER A 10 1.56 -0.86 -4.77
CA SER A 10 0.44 -1.68 -5.28
C SER A 10 -0.86 -0.89 -5.45
N ARG A 11 -1.01 0.23 -4.73
CA ARG A 11 -2.26 1.00 -4.59
C ARG A 11 -3.41 0.19 -3.97
N VAL A 12 -3.09 -0.90 -3.28
CA VAL A 12 -4.03 -1.69 -2.49
C VAL A 12 -3.85 -1.32 -1.02
N PRO A 13 -4.92 -1.04 -0.26
CA PRO A 13 -4.82 -0.78 1.18
C PRO A 13 -4.42 -2.04 1.97
N PHE A 14 -3.58 -1.88 2.98
CA PHE A 14 -3.10 -2.99 3.84
C PHE A 14 -3.62 -2.85 5.27
N VAL A 15 -3.96 -4.00 5.87
CA VAL A 15 -4.14 -4.14 7.30
C VAL A 15 -2.93 -4.90 7.85
N HIS A 16 -2.06 -4.20 8.56
CA HIS A 16 -0.96 -4.82 9.29
C HIS A 16 -1.39 -5.05 10.73
N PHE A 17 -1.50 -6.31 11.13
CA PHE A 17 -1.99 -6.70 12.45
C PHE A 17 -1.04 -7.72 13.10
N PHE A 18 -1.16 -7.84 14.40
CA PHE A 18 -0.45 -8.79 15.25
C PHE A 18 -1.38 -9.19 16.40
N ASP A 19 -1.05 -10.29 17.08
CA ASP A 19 -1.87 -10.81 18.16
C ASP A 19 -1.96 -9.81 19.33
N GLY A 20 -3.19 -9.44 19.68
CA GLY A 20 -3.47 -8.55 20.81
C GLY A 20 -3.01 -9.18 22.12
N PHE A 21 -2.39 -8.36 22.98
CA PHE A 21 -1.74 -8.71 24.25
C PHE A 21 -0.53 -9.64 24.10
N ARG A 22 -0.65 -10.74 23.34
CA ARG A 22 0.41 -11.73 23.18
C ARG A 22 1.65 -11.18 22.50
N THR A 23 1.49 -10.29 21.52
CA THR A 23 2.62 -9.60 20.87
C THR A 23 2.62 -8.13 21.22
N SER A 24 1.44 -7.50 21.28
CA SER A 24 1.34 -6.04 21.47
C SER A 24 1.85 -5.53 22.82
N HIS A 25 1.88 -6.39 23.85
CA HIS A 25 2.37 -6.08 25.19
C HIS A 25 3.55 -6.97 25.61
N GLU A 26 4.10 -7.74 24.67
CA GLU A 26 5.27 -8.57 24.91
C GLU A 26 6.53 -7.69 24.94
N ILE A 27 7.35 -7.85 25.98
CA ILE A 27 8.64 -7.16 26.08
C ILE A 27 9.70 -8.07 25.51
N ASN A 28 10.21 -7.72 24.33
CA ASN A 28 11.31 -8.42 23.66
C ASN A 28 12.40 -7.44 23.26
N LYS A 29 13.65 -7.93 23.21
CA LYS A 29 14.74 -7.19 22.59
C LYS A 29 14.59 -7.28 21.08
N ILE A 30 14.32 -6.14 20.45
CA ILE A 30 14.18 -6.03 18.99
C ILE A 30 15.37 -5.26 18.40
N ALA A 31 15.67 -5.54 17.14
CA ALA A 31 16.53 -4.67 16.34
C ALA A 31 15.65 -3.58 15.70
N LEU A 32 15.91 -2.32 16.05
CA LEU A 32 15.27 -1.20 15.38
C LEU A 32 15.94 -0.97 14.03
N ILE A 33 15.13 -0.64 13.03
CA ILE A 33 15.60 -0.17 11.73
C ILE A 33 15.87 1.33 11.86
N ASP A 34 17.02 1.80 11.40
CA ASP A 34 17.37 3.21 11.44
C ASP A 34 16.62 4.03 10.38
N ASP A 35 16.48 5.33 10.63
CA ASP A 35 15.72 6.24 9.76
C ASP A 35 16.25 6.32 8.32
N ALA A 36 17.56 6.17 8.10
CA ALA A 36 18.12 6.22 6.75
C ALA A 36 17.67 4.98 5.96
N THR A 37 17.74 3.79 6.58
CA THR A 37 17.22 2.57 6.01
C THR A 37 15.70 2.67 5.77
N LEU A 38 14.93 3.19 6.74
CA LEU A 38 13.48 3.41 6.57
C LEU A 38 13.17 4.27 5.34
N ARG A 39 13.94 5.34 5.11
CA ARG A 39 13.77 6.22 3.94
C ARG A 39 14.04 5.49 2.62
N THR A 40 15.04 4.61 2.57
CA THR A 40 15.32 3.84 1.35
C THR A 40 14.25 2.82 0.99
N MET A 41 13.36 2.46 1.92
CA MET A 41 12.27 1.51 1.66
C MET A 41 11.08 2.12 0.91
N ILE A 42 11.00 3.45 0.83
CA ILE A 42 9.89 4.16 0.16
C ILE A 42 10.40 4.75 -1.16
N ASN A 43 9.77 4.35 -2.26
CA ASN A 43 10.04 4.96 -3.56
C ASN A 43 9.29 6.31 -3.66
N GLN A 44 10.03 7.38 -3.95
CA GLN A 44 9.46 8.73 -4.06
C GLN A 44 8.47 8.82 -5.23
N ASP A 45 8.70 8.11 -6.33
CA ASP A 45 7.80 8.11 -7.49
C ASP A 45 6.39 7.59 -7.12
N ASP A 46 6.31 6.61 -6.23
CA ASP A 46 5.03 6.05 -5.77
C ASP A 46 4.26 7.07 -4.90
N VAL A 47 4.98 7.83 -4.09
CA VAL A 47 4.45 8.93 -3.26
C VAL A 47 3.94 10.06 -4.14
N ASP A 48 4.75 10.50 -5.11
CA ASP A 48 4.40 11.58 -6.02
C ASP A 48 3.19 11.19 -6.87
N ALA A 49 3.14 9.96 -7.38
CA ALA A 49 1.98 9.46 -8.09
C ALA A 49 0.74 9.44 -7.20
N PHE A 50 0.85 9.08 -5.91
CA PHE A 50 -0.26 9.16 -4.96
C PHE A 50 -0.77 10.59 -4.79
N HIS A 51 0.13 11.56 -4.61
CA HIS A 51 -0.24 12.97 -4.51
C HIS A 51 -0.89 13.51 -5.79
N GLN A 52 -0.44 13.10 -6.97
CA GLN A 52 -1.06 13.47 -8.26
C GLN A 52 -2.51 12.97 -8.39
N ARG A 53 -2.90 11.97 -7.59
CA ARG A 53 -4.28 11.47 -7.50
C ARG A 53 -5.04 12.10 -6.33
N ALA A 54 -4.55 13.16 -5.69
CA ALA A 54 -5.33 13.86 -4.67
C ALA A 54 -6.53 14.59 -5.30
N LEU A 55 -7.54 14.88 -4.48
CA LEU A 55 -8.60 15.81 -4.87
C LEU A 55 -8.08 17.23 -4.62
N THR A 56 -7.94 18.02 -5.69
CA THR A 56 -7.52 19.42 -5.62
C THR A 56 -8.33 20.27 -6.61
N PRO A 57 -8.68 21.52 -6.27
CA PRO A 57 -9.32 22.46 -7.21
C PRO A 57 -8.48 22.74 -8.47
N ASP A 58 -7.15 22.69 -8.38
CA ASP A 58 -6.25 23.01 -9.50
C ASP A 58 -6.22 21.91 -10.59
N ALA A 59 -6.63 20.69 -10.23
CA ALA A 59 -6.74 19.53 -11.12
C ALA A 59 -7.96 18.67 -10.70
N PRO A 60 -9.18 19.13 -10.97
CA PRO A 60 -10.39 18.53 -10.42
C PRO A 60 -10.69 17.17 -11.07
N THR A 61 -11.10 16.21 -10.25
CA THR A 61 -11.56 14.88 -10.71
C THR A 61 -12.84 14.48 -9.98
N ILE A 62 -13.73 13.72 -10.63
CA ILE A 62 -14.95 13.17 -10.03
C ILE A 62 -14.68 11.72 -9.60
N ARG A 63 -15.12 11.37 -8.38
CA ARG A 63 -15.03 10.01 -7.81
C ARG A 63 -16.32 9.66 -7.09
N GLY A 64 -16.63 8.36 -6.97
CA GLY A 64 -17.80 7.89 -6.22
C GLY A 64 -19.13 8.14 -6.93
N THR A 65 -19.16 8.08 -8.26
CA THR A 65 -20.39 8.21 -9.05
C THR A 65 -21.35 7.04 -8.82
N ALA A 66 -22.65 7.29 -8.92
CA ALA A 66 -23.62 6.22 -9.10
C ALA A 66 -23.49 5.64 -10.52
N GLN A 67 -23.44 4.31 -10.63
CA GLN A 67 -23.29 3.59 -11.90
C GLN A 67 -24.44 2.59 -12.06
N ASN A 68 -25.02 2.54 -13.25
CA ASN A 68 -26.06 1.57 -13.58
C ASN A 68 -25.45 0.18 -13.84
N PRO A 69 -26.28 -0.89 -13.90
CA PRO A 69 -25.80 -2.25 -14.13
C PRO A 69 -25.05 -2.46 -15.45
N ASP A 70 -25.23 -1.57 -16.43
CA ASP A 70 -24.56 -1.60 -17.74
C ASP A 70 -23.04 -1.41 -17.67
N THR A 71 -22.54 -0.77 -16.61
CA THR A 71 -21.14 -0.33 -16.47
C THR A 71 -20.50 -0.70 -15.13
N PHE A 72 -21.32 -0.93 -14.09
CA PHE A 72 -20.83 -1.21 -12.75
C PHE A 72 -19.93 -2.45 -12.69
N PHE A 73 -20.29 -3.53 -13.39
CA PHE A 73 -19.51 -4.77 -13.38
C PHE A 73 -18.10 -4.55 -13.93
N GLN A 74 -18.01 -3.89 -15.09
CA GLN A 74 -16.75 -3.57 -15.76
C GLN A 74 -15.89 -2.64 -14.90
N ALA A 75 -16.51 -1.66 -14.23
CA ALA A 75 -15.82 -0.76 -13.32
C ALA A 75 -15.23 -1.49 -12.10
N ARG A 76 -15.92 -2.53 -11.59
CA ARG A 76 -15.42 -3.36 -10.48
C ARG A 76 -14.25 -4.23 -10.91
N GLU A 77 -14.36 -4.91 -12.04
CA GLU A 77 -13.31 -5.79 -12.57
C GLU A 77 -12.05 -5.04 -13.03
N ALA A 78 -12.17 -3.74 -13.34
CA ALA A 78 -11.01 -2.90 -13.70
C ALA A 78 -9.93 -2.83 -12.61
N ALA A 79 -10.29 -3.10 -11.35
CA ALA A 79 -9.35 -3.12 -10.23
C ALA A 79 -8.49 -4.39 -10.18
N ASN A 80 -8.87 -5.47 -10.88
CA ASN A 80 -8.22 -6.78 -10.78
C ASN A 80 -6.72 -6.74 -11.06
N ARG A 81 -6.27 -5.92 -11.99
CA ARG A 81 -4.84 -5.76 -12.32
C ARG A 81 -3.99 -5.36 -11.11
N TYR A 82 -4.53 -4.55 -10.19
CA TYR A 82 -3.80 -4.12 -9.00
C TYR A 82 -3.71 -5.25 -7.99
N TYR A 83 -4.79 -6.00 -7.79
CA TYR A 83 -4.80 -7.17 -6.91
C TYR A 83 -3.93 -8.32 -7.44
N GLN A 84 -3.90 -8.53 -8.76
CA GLN A 84 -3.05 -9.54 -9.41
C GLN A 84 -1.56 -9.19 -9.26
N ALA A 85 -1.18 -7.91 -9.33
CA ALA A 85 0.20 -7.48 -9.14
C ALA A 85 0.64 -7.43 -7.67
N CYS A 86 -0.30 -7.23 -6.74
CA CYS A 86 -0.02 -7.00 -5.32
C CYS A 86 0.87 -8.08 -4.66
N PRO A 87 0.65 -9.39 -4.84
CA PRO A 87 1.52 -10.42 -4.25
C PRO A 87 2.99 -10.29 -4.65
N HIS A 88 3.26 -9.99 -5.93
CA HIS A 88 4.62 -9.81 -6.44
C HIS A 88 5.27 -8.56 -5.86
N ILE A 89 4.52 -7.46 -5.74
CA ILE A 89 4.99 -6.21 -5.13
C ILE A 89 5.33 -6.43 -3.65
N VAL A 90 4.49 -7.17 -2.91
CA VAL A 90 4.77 -7.51 -1.50
C VAL A 90 6.05 -8.33 -1.39
N ALA A 91 6.23 -9.32 -2.26
CA ALA A 91 7.44 -10.14 -2.28
C ALA A 91 8.70 -9.32 -2.61
N GLU A 92 8.61 -8.34 -3.52
CA GLU A 92 9.71 -7.42 -3.83
C GLU A 92 10.05 -6.51 -2.63
N LYS A 93 9.05 -6.03 -1.89
CA LYS A 93 9.25 -5.20 -0.69
C LYS A 93 9.64 -6.01 0.54
N TRP A 94 9.56 -7.34 0.46
CA TRP A 94 10.07 -8.24 1.48
C TRP A 94 11.59 -8.33 1.31
N PRO A 95 12.39 -7.88 2.30
CA PRO A 95 13.82 -8.10 2.25
C PRO A 95 14.06 -9.61 2.10
N SER A 96 14.82 -10.02 1.07
CA SER A 96 15.34 -11.38 0.98
C SER A 96 16.00 -11.68 2.32
N LEU A 97 15.45 -12.64 3.08
CA LEU A 97 15.89 -13.08 4.41
C LEU A 97 17.39 -12.79 4.59
N GLN A 98 17.72 -11.63 5.18
CA GLN A 98 19.10 -11.31 5.47
C GLN A 98 19.49 -12.25 6.61
N HIS A 99 20.42 -13.15 6.27
CA HIS A 99 21.13 -14.01 7.21
C HIS A 99 21.66 -13.25 8.42
#